data_AF-B9KG65-F1
#
_entry.id   AF-B9KG65-F1
#
_cell.length_a   1.000
_cell.length_b   1.000
_cell.length_c   1.000
_cell.angle_alpha   90.00
_cell.angle_beta   90.00
_cell.angle_gamma   90.00
#
_symmetry.space_group_name_H-M   'P 1'
#
loop_
_entity.id
_entity.type
_entity.pdbx_description
1 polymer ?
#
loop_
_entity_poly.entity_id
_entity_poly.type
_entity_poly.pdbx_seq_one_letter_code
_entity_poly.pdbx_strand_id
1 'polypeptide(L)'
;MKRLAMAFSGPSNSGKTTLITQIAKHFMEQNYKVCIIKHDPKDKASFDIAKKDSFKFFQSGADVMVLSPTRTTLFTHYPSTLDDAIAKLGDFDFLFIEGLKTLDMPRISVFCKEIDESYFAYSNAIASYKKVENENLTWLYLDDLEGICDFILKNSKKV
;
A
#
# COMPACT_ATOMS: atom_id res chain seq x y z
N MET A 1 -9.74 17.61 1.03
CA MET A 1 -9.08 16.32 0.79
C MET A 1 -9.46 15.34 1.87
N LYS A 2 -9.64 14.06 1.51
CA LYS A 2 -10.20 13.07 2.45
C LYS A 2 -9.15 12.44 3.38
N ARG A 3 -7.89 12.30 2.92
CA ARG A 3 -6.77 11.63 3.61
C ARG A 3 -7.20 10.30 4.26
N LEU A 4 -7.66 9.37 3.45
CA LEU A 4 -8.19 8.08 3.87
C LEU A 4 -7.17 6.96 3.64
N ALA A 5 -6.92 6.14 4.65
CA ALA A 5 -5.98 5.03 4.60
C ALA A 5 -6.68 3.66 4.58
N MET A 6 -6.14 2.74 3.79
CA MET A 6 -6.49 1.32 3.77
C MET A 6 -5.22 0.47 3.73
N ALA A 7 -5.13 -0.53 4.59
CA ALA A 7 -4.02 -1.46 4.62
C ALA A 7 -4.32 -2.73 3.81
N PHE A 8 -3.27 -3.34 3.28
CA PHE A 8 -3.33 -4.56 2.48
C PHE A 8 -2.33 -5.58 3.01
N SER A 9 -2.84 -6.80 3.24
CA SER A 9 -2.05 -7.95 3.71
C SER A 9 -2.28 -9.18 2.84
N GLY A 10 -1.43 -10.19 3.03
CA GLY A 10 -1.51 -11.48 2.34
C GLY A 10 -0.11 -12.08 2.18
N PRO A 11 -0.01 -13.38 1.90
CA PRO A 11 1.28 -14.05 1.69
C PRO A 11 1.98 -13.56 0.43
N SER A 12 3.25 -13.92 0.23
CA SER A 12 3.94 -13.66 -1.04
C SER A 12 3.15 -14.25 -2.21
N ASN A 13 3.12 -13.55 -3.35
CA ASN A 13 2.38 -13.96 -4.55
C ASN A 13 0.86 -14.10 -4.37
N SER A 14 0.27 -13.42 -3.38
CA SER A 14 -1.17 -13.49 -3.12
C SER A 14 -2.05 -12.57 -3.99
N GLY A 15 -1.45 -11.77 -4.87
CA GLY A 15 -2.15 -10.83 -5.74
C GLY A 15 -2.22 -9.39 -5.24
N LYS A 16 -1.72 -9.09 -4.03
CA LYS A 16 -1.72 -7.72 -3.44
C LYS A 16 -1.28 -6.62 -4.40
N THR A 17 -0.06 -6.74 -4.95
CA THR A 17 0.51 -5.68 -5.79
C THR A 17 -0.33 -5.45 -7.05
N THR A 18 -0.90 -6.52 -7.62
CA THR A 18 -1.83 -6.41 -8.76
C THR A 18 -3.11 -5.70 -8.36
N LEU A 19 -3.73 -6.10 -7.24
CA LEU A 19 -4.98 -5.49 -6.79
C LEU A 19 -4.80 -4.01 -6.40
N ILE A 20 -3.75 -3.69 -5.61
CA ILE A 20 -3.46 -2.31 -5.19
C ILE A 20 -3.21 -1.40 -6.40
N THR A 21 -2.50 -1.87 -7.42
CA THR A 21 -2.24 -1.07 -8.62
C THR A 21 -3.50 -0.85 -9.45
N GLN A 22 -4.39 -1.84 -9.56
CA GLN A 22 -5.71 -1.68 -10.21
C GLN A 22 -6.60 -0.68 -9.47
N ILE A 23 -6.70 -0.79 -8.15
CA ILE A 23 -7.47 0.14 -7.31
C ILE A 23 -6.90 1.57 -7.41
N ALA A 24 -5.58 1.72 -7.32
CA ALA A 24 -4.94 3.03 -7.45
C ALA A 24 -5.24 3.67 -8.80
N LYS A 25 -5.14 2.89 -9.89
CA LYS A 25 -5.49 3.36 -11.22
C LYS A 25 -6.95 3.80 -11.31
N HIS A 26 -7.88 2.99 -10.80
CA HIS A 26 -9.31 3.28 -10.79
C HIS A 26 -9.62 4.61 -10.07
N PHE A 27 -9.04 4.85 -8.88
CA PHE A 27 -9.24 6.11 -8.17
C PHE A 27 -8.56 7.31 -8.86
N MET A 28 -7.37 7.13 -9.44
CA MET A 28 -6.69 8.19 -10.19
C MET A 28 -7.45 8.57 -11.47
N GLU A 29 -8.10 7.62 -12.15
CA GLU A 29 -8.99 7.88 -13.30
C GLU A 29 -10.20 8.74 -12.91
N GLN A 30 -10.56 8.78 -11.62
CA GLN A 30 -11.59 9.65 -11.05
C GLN A 30 -11.03 10.96 -10.47
N ASN A 31 -9.77 11.31 -10.79
CA ASN A 31 -9.05 12.50 -10.31
C ASN A 31 -8.71 12.53 -8.81
N TYR A 32 -8.73 11.38 -8.12
CA TYR A 32 -8.22 11.32 -6.74
C TYR A 32 -6.70 11.27 -6.70
N LYS A 33 -6.10 11.92 -5.69
CA LYS A 33 -4.67 11.78 -5.41
C LYS A 33 -4.43 10.54 -4.55
N VAL A 34 -3.67 9.58 -5.08
CA VAL A 34 -3.39 8.30 -4.43
C VAL A 34 -1.90 8.20 -4.07
N CYS A 35 -1.60 7.83 -2.83
CA CYS A 35 -0.27 7.48 -2.36
C CYS A 35 -0.21 6.00 -1.94
N ILE A 36 0.97 5.40 -2.05
CA ILE A 36 1.21 4.02 -1.63
C ILE A 36 2.45 3.98 -0.74
N ILE A 37 2.32 3.43 0.46
CA ILE A 37 3.44 3.06 1.32
C ILE A 37 3.58 1.55 1.29
N LYS A 38 4.77 1.07 0.93
CA LYS A 38 5.11 -0.35 1.01
C LYS A 38 6.14 -0.56 2.10
N HIS A 39 5.82 -1.42 3.05
CA HIS A 39 6.77 -1.87 4.06
C HIS A 39 7.53 -3.10 3.57
N ASP A 40 8.84 -2.97 3.40
CA ASP A 40 9.72 -4.07 3.02
C ASP A 40 10.59 -4.53 4.21
N PRO A 41 10.13 -5.51 4.99
CA PRO A 41 10.86 -5.97 6.18
C PRO A 41 12.17 -6.70 5.85
N LYS A 42 12.44 -7.01 4.57
CA LYS A 42 13.64 -7.76 4.16
C LYS A 42 14.66 -6.89 3.42
N ASP A 43 14.42 -5.58 3.31
CA ASP A 43 15.29 -4.61 2.64
C ASP A 43 15.75 -5.06 1.24
N LYS A 44 14.78 -5.48 0.41
CA LYS A 44 15.01 -5.99 -0.95
C LYS A 44 14.63 -4.99 -2.03
N ALA A 45 13.80 -3.99 -1.70
CA ALA A 45 13.35 -2.98 -2.61
C ALA A 45 14.52 -2.05 -2.98
N SER A 46 14.77 -1.91 -4.27
CA SER A 46 15.74 -0.95 -4.80
C SER A 46 15.09 -0.12 -5.89
N PHE A 47 15.21 1.20 -5.77
CA PHE A 47 14.67 2.18 -6.72
C PHE A 47 15.76 2.99 -7.43
N ASP A 48 17.03 2.87 -7.01
CA ASP A 48 18.17 3.53 -7.65
C ASP A 48 18.97 2.56 -8.54
N ILE A 49 19.77 3.13 -9.44
CA ILE A 49 20.63 2.37 -10.34
C ILE A 49 22.07 2.45 -9.85
N ALA A 50 22.66 1.30 -9.55
CA ALA A 50 24.05 1.22 -9.12
C ALA A 50 25.00 1.93 -10.10
N LYS A 51 26.03 2.59 -9.55
CA LYS A 51 27.10 3.32 -10.28
C LYS A 51 26.71 4.68 -10.88
N LYS A 52 25.46 5.15 -10.70
CA LYS A 52 25.06 6.53 -11.03
C LYS A 52 25.47 7.52 -9.94
N ASP A 53 25.38 8.81 -10.24
CA ASP A 53 25.81 9.87 -9.31
C ASP A 53 24.94 9.94 -8.06
N SER A 54 23.62 9.75 -8.19
CA SER A 54 22.69 9.61 -7.06
C SER A 54 23.15 8.54 -6.07
N PHE A 55 23.57 7.39 -6.58
CA PHE A 55 24.07 6.28 -5.78
C PHE A 55 25.36 6.66 -5.04
N LYS A 56 26.31 7.31 -5.72
CA LYS A 56 27.57 7.78 -5.09
C LYS A 56 27.31 8.86 -4.04
N PHE A 57 26.37 9.77 -4.28
CA PHE A 57 25.96 10.77 -3.30
C PHE A 57 25.38 10.08 -2.06
N PHE A 58 24.53 9.06 -2.23
CA PHE A 58 23.94 8.36 -1.09
C PHE A 58 25.00 7.56 -0.30
N GLN A 59 25.97 6.96 -0.99
CA GLN A 59 27.11 6.28 -0.36
C GLN A 59 28.03 7.21 0.44
N SER A 60 27.98 8.53 0.20
CA SER A 60 28.74 9.49 1.01
C SER A 60 28.20 9.66 2.44
N GLY A 61 27.03 9.08 2.74
CA GLY A 61 26.33 9.26 4.02
C GLY A 61 25.36 10.43 4.03
N ALA A 62 25.25 11.18 2.93
CA ALA A 62 24.24 12.22 2.76
C ALA A 62 22.88 11.61 2.40
N ASP A 63 21.81 12.23 2.88
CA ASP A 63 20.49 12.07 2.30
C ASP A 63 20.47 12.71 0.91
N VAL A 64 19.81 12.08 -0.06
CA VAL A 64 19.85 12.49 -1.47
C VAL A 64 18.46 12.74 -2.00
N MET A 65 18.23 13.93 -2.53
CA MET A 65 17.02 14.28 -3.26
C MET A 65 17.34 14.50 -4.73
N VAL A 66 16.65 13.76 -5.61
CA VAL A 66 16.76 13.90 -7.07
C VAL A 66 15.48 14.55 -7.59
N LEU A 67 15.62 15.71 -8.21
CA LEU A 67 14.53 16.44 -8.86
C LEU A 67 14.58 16.16 -10.37
N SER A 68 13.45 15.79 -10.95
CA SER A 68 13.29 15.56 -12.40
C SER A 68 12.00 16.23 -12.88
N PRO A 69 11.87 16.56 -14.18
CA PRO A 69 10.66 17.17 -14.71
C PRO A 69 9.37 16.38 -14.45
N THR A 70 9.47 15.06 -14.23
CA THR A 70 8.33 14.16 -14.06
C THR A 70 8.24 13.49 -12.68
N ARG A 71 9.27 13.62 -11.82
CA ARG A 71 9.28 12.98 -10.50
C ARG A 71 10.32 13.58 -9.55
N THR A 72 10.08 13.37 -8.27
CA THR A 72 11.04 13.60 -7.19
C THR A 72 11.33 12.28 -6.49
N THR A 73 12.58 12.04 -6.12
CA THR A 73 12.99 10.86 -5.33
C THR A 73 13.82 11.32 -4.14
N LEU A 74 13.57 10.74 -2.97
CA LEU A 74 14.29 11.00 -1.73
C LEU A 74 14.84 9.69 -1.18
N PHE A 75 16.15 9.64 -0.93
CA PHE A 75 16.84 8.55 -0.24
C PHE A 75 17.32 9.05 1.12
N THR A 76 16.98 8.32 2.19
CA THR A 76 17.39 8.64 3.56
C THR A 76 18.06 7.46 4.23
N HIS A 77 19.10 7.70 5.03
CA HIS A 77 19.76 6.64 5.81
C HIS A 77 18.96 6.21 7.04
N TYR A 78 18.05 7.06 7.51
CA TYR A 78 17.27 6.82 8.71
C TYR A 78 15.93 6.15 8.37
N PRO A 79 15.55 5.09 9.11
CA PRO A 79 14.23 4.50 8.96
C PRO A 79 13.16 5.52 9.36
N SER A 80 12.05 5.55 8.63
CA SER A 80 10.89 6.40 8.95
C SER A 80 9.81 5.57 9.62
N THR A 81 9.14 6.13 10.62
CA THR A 81 7.86 5.60 11.08
C THR A 81 6.79 5.82 10.01
N LEU A 82 5.62 5.18 10.17
CA LEU A 82 4.50 5.42 9.26
C LEU A 82 4.08 6.90 9.30
N ASP A 83 4.04 7.52 10.48
CA ASP A 83 3.64 8.91 10.65
C ASP A 83 4.64 9.87 9.98
N ASP A 84 5.95 9.58 10.11
CA ASP A 84 7.00 10.34 9.39
C ASP A 84 6.83 10.25 7.87
N ALA A 85 6.49 9.05 7.36
CA ALA A 85 6.27 8.85 5.94
C ALA A 85 5.01 9.60 5.47
N ILE A 86 3.91 9.53 6.23
CA ILE A 86 2.66 10.25 5.94
C ILE A 86 2.87 11.77 5.92
N ALA A 87 3.66 12.31 6.85
CA ALA A 87 3.98 13.73 6.90
C ALA A 87 4.73 14.21 5.63
N LYS A 88 5.53 13.34 5.01
CA LYS A 88 6.28 13.63 3.77
C LYS A 88 5.43 13.58 2.50
N LEU A 89 4.28 12.89 2.50
CA LEU A 89 3.44 12.69 1.31
C LEU A 89 2.62 13.93 0.90
N GLY A 90 2.54 14.94 1.76
CA GLY A 90 1.77 16.16 1.48
C GLY A 90 0.27 15.89 1.33
N ASP A 91 -0.31 16.43 0.26
CA ASP A 91 -1.74 16.42 -0.02
C ASP A 91 -2.17 15.19 -0.82
N PHE A 92 -3.02 14.34 -0.24
CA PHE A 92 -3.60 13.16 -0.89
C PHE A 92 -5.04 12.87 -0.44
N ASP A 93 -5.78 12.10 -1.23
CA ASP A 93 -7.13 11.62 -0.90
C ASP A 93 -7.11 10.21 -0.34
N PHE A 94 -6.29 9.32 -0.93
CA PHE A 94 -6.14 7.94 -0.49
C PHE A 94 -4.68 7.56 -0.25
N LEU A 95 -4.46 6.79 0.81
CA LEU A 95 -3.19 6.14 1.15
C LEU A 95 -3.40 4.62 1.24
N PHE A 96 -2.70 3.87 0.39
CA PHE A 96 -2.67 2.42 0.45
C PHE A 96 -1.40 1.93 1.11
N ILE A 97 -1.53 1.06 2.11
CA ILE A 97 -0.40 0.57 2.89
C ILE A 97 -0.23 -0.93 2.61
N GLU A 98 0.83 -1.32 1.90
CA GLU A 98 1.18 -2.72 1.71
C GLU A 98 2.08 -3.19 2.86
N GLY A 99 1.60 -4.14 3.66
CA GLY A 99 2.35 -4.73 4.78
C GLY A 99 1.90 -4.21 6.14
N LEU A 100 2.85 -4.08 7.07
CA LEU A 100 2.63 -3.68 8.47
C LEU A 100 1.44 -4.41 9.13
N LYS A 101 1.52 -5.74 9.25
CA LYS A 101 0.39 -6.59 9.67
C LYS A 101 -0.24 -6.20 11.00
N THR A 102 0.53 -5.64 11.93
CA THR A 102 0.10 -5.25 13.28
C THR A 102 -0.41 -3.81 13.37
N LEU A 103 -0.43 -3.08 12.25
CA LEU A 103 -0.94 -1.70 12.22
C LEU A 103 -2.46 -1.70 12.42
N ASP A 104 -2.93 -0.90 13.38
CA ASP A 104 -4.34 -0.63 13.64
C ASP A 104 -4.95 0.27 12.55
N MET A 105 -5.21 -0.35 11.40
CA MET A 105 -5.84 0.26 10.23
C MET A 105 -6.84 -0.73 9.62
N PRO A 106 -7.94 -0.21 9.03
CA PRO A 106 -8.82 -1.01 8.19
C PRO A 106 -8.00 -1.78 7.16
N ARG A 107 -8.31 -3.06 6.99
CA ARG A 107 -7.45 -3.97 6.22
C ARG A 107 -8.21 -4.93 5.32
N ILE A 108 -7.70 -5.03 4.09
CA ILE A 108 -8.07 -6.07 3.13
C ILE A 108 -6.92 -7.08 3.04
N SER A 109 -7.20 -8.35 3.35
CA SER A 109 -6.25 -9.45 3.07
C SER A 109 -6.57 -10.12 1.75
N VAL A 110 -5.56 -10.29 0.90
CA VAL A 110 -5.72 -10.68 -0.52
C VAL A 110 -5.19 -12.09 -0.73
N PHE A 111 -6.00 -12.96 -1.36
CA PHE A 111 -5.68 -14.36 -1.67
C PHE A 111 -6.19 -14.78 -3.06
N CYS A 112 -5.33 -14.73 -4.07
CA CYS A 112 -5.65 -15.21 -5.43
C CYS A 112 -5.56 -16.74 -5.63
N LYS A 113 -5.09 -17.48 -4.62
CA LYS A 113 -4.92 -18.95 -4.66
C LYS A 113 -5.63 -19.60 -3.48
N GLU A 114 -4.88 -19.88 -2.42
CA GLU A 114 -5.38 -20.45 -1.18
C GLU A 114 -5.55 -19.37 -0.13
N ILE A 115 -6.65 -19.46 0.62
CA ILE A 115 -6.96 -18.57 1.73
C ILE A 115 -6.20 -19.07 2.96
N ASP A 116 -5.49 -18.16 3.61
CA ASP A 116 -4.81 -18.42 4.87
C ASP A 116 -5.60 -17.75 6.00
N GLU A 117 -6.34 -18.55 6.75
CA GLU A 117 -7.21 -18.09 7.82
C GLU A 117 -6.46 -17.42 8.97
N SER A 118 -5.13 -17.60 9.08
CA SER A 118 -4.31 -16.87 10.05
C SER A 118 -4.36 -15.36 9.85
N TYR A 119 -4.86 -14.87 8.71
CA TYR A 119 -5.06 -13.45 8.43
C TYR A 119 -6.39 -12.89 8.93
N PHE A 120 -7.35 -13.73 9.30
CA PHE A 120 -8.72 -13.29 9.62
C PHE A 120 -8.76 -12.38 10.85
N ALA A 121 -7.96 -12.69 11.87
CA ALA A 121 -7.95 -11.95 13.14
C ALA A 121 -7.50 -10.48 13.03
N TYR A 122 -6.87 -10.07 11.92
CA TYR A 122 -6.40 -8.70 11.71
C TYR A 122 -6.92 -8.08 10.40
N SER A 123 -7.94 -8.70 9.80
CA SER A 123 -8.55 -8.21 8.56
C SER A 123 -9.97 -7.73 8.83
N ASN A 124 -10.43 -6.76 8.04
CA ASN A 124 -11.85 -6.37 7.98
C ASN A 124 -12.52 -6.99 6.75
N ALA A 125 -11.75 -7.25 5.71
CA ALA A 125 -12.21 -7.91 4.50
C ALA A 125 -11.20 -8.90 3.94
N ILE A 126 -11.70 -9.91 3.24
CA ILE A 126 -10.92 -10.89 2.50
C ILE A 126 -11.25 -10.77 1.02
N ALA A 127 -10.24 -10.42 0.22
CA ALA A 127 -10.35 -10.39 -1.23
C ALA A 127 -9.86 -11.72 -1.82
N SER A 128 -10.78 -12.54 -2.33
CA SER A 128 -10.48 -13.89 -2.85
C SER A 128 -11.49 -14.35 -3.90
N TYR A 129 -11.07 -15.29 -4.76
CA TYR A 129 -11.99 -15.95 -5.71
C TYR A 129 -12.91 -16.97 -5.02
N LYS A 130 -12.38 -17.71 -4.04
CA LYS A 130 -13.20 -18.57 -3.17
C LYS A 130 -13.95 -17.68 -2.18
N LYS A 131 -15.25 -17.92 -2.01
CA LYS A 131 -16.08 -17.23 -1.03
C LYS A 131 -15.60 -17.52 0.39
N VAL A 132 -15.57 -16.49 1.22
CA VAL A 132 -15.30 -16.59 2.66
C VAL A 132 -16.59 -16.37 3.42
N GLU A 133 -16.95 -17.32 4.28
CA GLU A 133 -18.10 -17.22 5.17
C GLU A 133 -17.59 -17.02 6.60
N ASN A 134 -17.61 -15.77 7.05
CA ASN A 134 -17.19 -15.39 8.41
C ASN A 134 -17.97 -14.13 8.82
N GLU A 135 -18.62 -14.18 9.97
CA GLU A 135 -19.51 -13.11 10.44
C GLU A 135 -18.81 -11.77 10.68
N ASN A 136 -17.50 -11.79 10.92
CA ASN A 136 -16.70 -10.60 11.23
C ASN A 136 -15.93 -10.06 10.02
N LEU A 137 -16.05 -10.68 8.84
CA LEU A 137 -15.29 -10.32 7.65
C LEU A 137 -16.20 -10.05 6.47
N THR A 138 -15.90 -8.99 5.73
CA THR A 138 -16.51 -8.79 4.41
C THR A 138 -15.75 -9.62 3.38
N TRP A 139 -16.43 -10.52 2.68
CA TRP A 139 -15.86 -11.16 1.49
C TRP A 139 -15.96 -10.20 0.30
N LEU A 140 -14.84 -10.04 -0.40
CA LEU A 140 -14.73 -9.26 -1.62
C LEU A 140 -14.29 -10.18 -2.76
N TYR A 141 -15.07 -10.22 -3.84
CA TYR A 141 -14.69 -11.00 -5.02
C TYR A 141 -13.60 -10.27 -5.81
N LEU A 142 -12.52 -10.96 -6.15
CA LEU A 142 -11.32 -10.32 -6.74
C LEU A 142 -11.57 -9.63 -8.09
N ASP A 143 -12.50 -10.13 -8.91
CA ASP A 143 -12.83 -9.48 -10.19
C ASP A 143 -13.86 -8.35 -10.04
N ASP A 144 -14.46 -8.19 -8.86
CA ASP A 144 -15.39 -7.08 -8.56
C ASP A 144 -14.61 -5.87 -8.03
N LEU A 145 -13.87 -5.23 -8.94
CA LEU A 145 -13.05 -4.06 -8.59
C LEU A 145 -13.90 -2.90 -8.04
N GLU A 146 -15.12 -2.72 -8.57
CA GLU A 146 -16.04 -1.68 -8.13
C GLU A 146 -16.50 -1.93 -6.68
N GLY A 147 -16.93 -3.16 -6.36
CA GLY A 147 -17.27 -3.55 -5.00
C GLY A 147 -16.12 -3.39 -4.00
N ILE A 148 -14.88 -3.68 -4.43
CA ILE A 148 -13.69 -3.43 -3.60
C ILE A 148 -13.47 -1.93 -3.36
N CYS A 149 -13.60 -1.10 -4.39
CA CYS A 149 -13.44 0.35 -4.26
C CYS A 149 -14.53 0.97 -3.38
N ASP A 150 -15.76 0.48 -3.49
CA ASP A 150 -16.89 0.84 -2.62
C ASP A 150 -16.62 0.50 -1.16
N PHE A 151 -16.07 -0.69 -0.91
CA PHE A 151 -15.65 -1.10 0.43
C PHE A 151 -14.59 -0.13 0.99
N ILE A 152 -13.59 0.25 0.19
CA ILE A 152 -12.55 1.20 0.58
C ILE A 152 -13.14 2.56 0.93
N LEU A 153 -14.03 3.10 0.08
CA LEU A 153 -14.69 4.38 0.31
C LEU A 153 -15.47 4.43 1.63
N LYS A 154 -16.11 3.32 2.01
CA LYS A 154 -16.94 3.21 3.22
C LYS A 154 -16.12 2.95 4.48
N ASN A 155 -15.00 2.23 4.38
CA ASN A 155 -14.31 1.65 5.54
C ASN A 155 -12.90 2.20 5.80
N SER A 156 -12.32 3.03 4.93
CA SER A 156 -11.01 3.63 5.17
C SER A 156 -10.99 4.58 6.39
N LYS A 157 -9.85 4.63 7.08
CA LYS A 157 -9.63 5.46 8.28
C LYS A 157 -8.93 6.76 7.91
N LYS A 158 -9.31 7.87 8.53
CA LYS A 158 -8.66 9.17 8.29
C LYS A 158 -7.26 9.23 8.93
N VAL A 159 -6.29 9.81 8.22
CA VAL A 159 -4.87 9.98 8.60
C VAL A 159 -4.32 11.37 8.19
#